data_AF-A0A959PRM6-F1
#
_entry.id   AF-A0A959PRM6-F1
#
_cell.length_a   1.000
_cell.length_b   1.000
_cell.length_c   1.000
_cell.angle_alpha   90.00
_cell.angle_beta   90.00
_cell.angle_gamma   90.00
#
_symmetry.space_group_name_H-M   'P 1'
#
loop_
_entity.id
_entity.type
_entity.pdbx_description
1 polymer ?
#
loop_
_entity_poly.entity_id
_entity_poly.type
_entity_poly.pdbx_seq_one_letter_code
_entity_poly.pdbx_strand_id
1 'polypeptide(L)'
;MKTINALLTQNHEFKRNEGIPFDSSYFENIKINRSAVERRAATLPGRRSVKKEWQAAWLLKAISCIDLTTLSGDDTPGNVERLCSKALHPIRPDIEKALGIEDVHLTTGAVCVYHNLIPTAKKALRGSSLP
;
A
#
# COMPACT_ATOMS: atom_id res chain seq x y z
N MET A 1 2.11 -22.07 -29.98
CA MET A 1 0.72 -21.55 -29.85
C MET A 1 -0.17 -22.59 -29.16
N LYS A 2 0.21 -23.01 -27.96
CA LYS A 2 -0.57 -23.81 -27.01
C LYS A 2 -0.29 -23.21 -25.62
N THR A 3 -1.24 -23.37 -24.70
CA THR A 3 -1.11 -23.12 -23.24
C THR A 3 -1.05 -21.68 -22.72
N ILE A 4 -1.99 -20.81 -23.12
CA ILE A 4 -2.46 -19.71 -22.24
C ILE A 4 -3.84 -20.05 -21.63
N ASN A 5 -4.66 -20.86 -22.32
CA ASN A 5 -6.00 -21.25 -21.86
C ASN A 5 -6.03 -22.25 -20.68
N ALA A 6 -4.90 -22.81 -20.24
CA ALA A 6 -4.87 -23.82 -19.17
C ALA A 6 -4.87 -23.22 -17.75
N LEU A 7 -4.64 -21.91 -17.59
CA LEU A 7 -4.67 -21.22 -16.29
C LEU A 7 -6.00 -20.53 -15.99
N LEU A 8 -6.90 -20.40 -16.97
CA LEU A 8 -8.21 -19.75 -16.80
C LEU A 8 -9.30 -20.70 -16.28
N THR A 9 -9.02 -22.00 -16.17
CA THR A 9 -9.95 -23.04 -15.69
C THR A 9 -9.60 -23.62 -14.33
N GLN A 10 -8.65 -23.02 -13.61
CA GLN A 10 -8.41 -23.36 -12.21
C GLN A 10 -9.45 -22.63 -11.36
N ASN A 11 -10.64 -23.25 -11.22
CA ASN A 11 -11.57 -22.98 -10.13
C ASN A 11 -10.80 -23.23 -8.83
N HIS A 12 -10.10 -22.22 -8.34
CA HIS A 12 -9.56 -22.26 -7.01
C HIS A 12 -10.76 -22.14 -6.08
N GLU A 13 -11.28 -23.29 -5.68
CA GLU A 13 -12.22 -23.43 -4.58
C GLU A 13 -11.47 -23.05 -3.29
N PHE A 14 -11.21 -21.75 -3.12
CA PHE A 14 -10.58 -21.21 -1.94
C PHE A 14 -11.57 -21.41 -0.79
N LYS A 15 -11.33 -22.46 0.01
CA LYS A 15 -12.04 -22.67 1.26
C LYS A 15 -11.90 -21.40 2.09
N ARG A 16 -12.99 -20.63 2.21
CA ARG A 16 -13.04 -19.44 3.06
C ARG A 16 -12.81 -19.89 4.51
N ASN A 17 -12.22 -19.01 5.32
CA ASN A 17 -12.17 -19.23 6.76
C ASN A 17 -13.60 -19.45 7.26
N GLU A 18 -13.82 -20.56 7.97
CA GLU A 18 -15.11 -20.83 8.60
C GLU A 18 -15.35 -19.76 9.68
N GLY A 19 -16.57 -19.24 9.74
CA GLY A 19 -16.96 -18.33 10.81
C GLY A 19 -16.92 -19.07 12.15
N ILE A 20 -16.43 -18.40 13.19
CA ILE A 20 -16.51 -18.90 14.56
C ILE A 20 -17.61 -18.15 15.31
N PRO A 21 -18.27 -18.77 16.32
CA PRO A 21 -19.13 -18.04 17.23
C PRO A 21 -18.36 -16.87 17.88
N PHE A 22 -19.07 -15.78 18.17
CA PHE A 22 -18.51 -14.67 18.92
C PHE A 22 -18.04 -15.16 20.29
N ASP A 23 -16.76 -14.90 20.60
CA ASP A 23 -16.16 -15.18 21.89
C ASP A 23 -15.42 -13.93 22.37
N SER A 24 -15.98 -13.28 23.38
CA SER A 24 -15.42 -12.07 23.96
C SER A 24 -14.15 -12.33 24.75
N SER A 25 -13.88 -13.58 25.15
CA SER A 25 -12.67 -13.95 25.90
C SER A 25 -11.38 -13.62 25.16
N TYR A 26 -11.42 -13.53 23.82
CA TYR A 26 -10.30 -13.12 22.97
C TYR A 26 -9.78 -11.71 23.26
N PHE A 27 -10.63 -10.81 23.78
CA PHE A 27 -10.23 -9.43 24.04
C PHE A 27 -10.60 -8.90 25.42
N GLU A 28 -11.53 -9.53 26.15
CA GLU A 28 -11.90 -9.15 27.52
C GLU A 28 -10.71 -9.08 28.48
N ASN A 29 -9.73 -9.97 28.28
CA ASN A 29 -8.56 -10.06 29.14
C ASN A 29 -7.36 -9.23 28.63
N ILE A 30 -7.52 -8.47 27.54
CA ILE A 30 -6.47 -7.58 27.05
C ILE A 30 -6.30 -6.41 28.03
N LYS A 31 -5.24 -6.44 28.82
CA LYS A 31 -4.87 -5.36 29.72
C LYS A 31 -3.85 -4.44 29.05
N ILE A 32 -4.23 -3.18 28.85
CA ILE A 32 -3.35 -2.15 28.30
C ILE A 32 -2.86 -1.24 29.42
N ASN A 33 -1.55 -1.06 29.54
CA ASN A 33 -1.01 -0.03 30.41
C ASN A 33 -1.19 1.35 29.77
N ARG A 34 -2.37 1.93 29.99
CA ARG A 34 -2.75 3.24 29.45
C ARG A 34 -1.68 4.30 29.71
N SER A 35 -1.19 4.40 30.94
CA SER A 35 -0.17 5.40 31.30
C SER A 35 1.12 5.26 30.49
N ALA A 36 1.56 4.04 30.20
CA ALA A 36 2.76 3.79 29.41
C ALA A 36 2.53 4.13 27.93
N VAL A 37 1.36 3.78 27.39
CA VAL A 37 0.96 4.13 26.02
C VAL A 37 0.91 5.65 25.85
N GLU A 38 0.24 6.35 26.76
CA GLU A 38 0.13 7.82 26.72
C GLU A 38 1.49 8.50 26.83
N ARG A 39 2.36 8.07 27.77
CA ARG A 39 3.73 8.59 27.86
C ARG A 39 4.51 8.35 26.58
N ARG A 40 4.44 7.16 25.99
CA ARG A 40 5.14 6.83 24.74
C ARG A 40 4.63 7.68 23.58
N ALA A 41 3.31 7.82 23.44
CA ALA A 41 2.68 8.64 22.41
C ALA A 41 3.09 10.11 22.54
N ALA A 42 3.09 10.66 23.77
CA ALA A 42 3.52 12.02 24.05
C ALA A 42 4.99 12.30 23.69
N THR A 43 5.85 11.27 23.63
CA THR A 43 7.23 11.45 23.15
C THR A 43 7.34 11.63 21.64
N LEU A 44 6.33 11.24 20.84
CA LEU A 44 6.42 11.26 19.38
C LEU A 44 6.51 12.69 18.82
N PRO A 45 5.67 13.66 19.24
CA PRO A 45 5.75 15.03 18.72
C PRO A 45 7.03 15.77 19.11
N GLY A 46 7.62 15.43 20.27
CA GLY A 46 8.85 16.06 20.76
C GLY A 46 10.12 15.59 20.06
N ARG A 47 10.04 14.61 19.15
CA ARG A 47 11.19 14.15 18.36
C ARG A 47 11.60 15.22 17.37
N ARG A 48 12.90 15.51 17.32
CA ARG A 48 13.47 16.52 16.43
C ARG A 48 13.13 16.19 14.97
N SER A 49 12.51 17.14 14.27
CA SER A 49 12.24 17.02 12.85
C SER A 49 13.53 16.99 12.03
N VAL A 50 13.53 16.16 11.00
CA VAL A 50 14.56 16.15 9.96
C VAL A 50 14.42 17.45 9.15
N LYS A 51 15.54 18.11 8.82
CA LYS A 51 15.52 19.45 8.20
C LYS A 51 16.05 19.42 6.77
N LYS A 52 15.57 20.35 5.94
CA LYS A 52 16.09 20.69 4.60
C LYS A 52 16.23 19.46 3.69
N GLU A 53 17.42 19.25 3.09
CA GLU A 53 17.70 18.16 2.15
C GLU A 53 17.40 16.77 2.73
N TRP A 54 17.64 16.59 4.02
CA TRP A 54 17.36 15.33 4.71
C TRP A 54 15.86 15.07 4.82
N GLN A 55 15.04 16.12 4.92
CA GLN A 55 13.58 15.97 4.95
C GLN A 55 13.09 15.46 3.59
N ALA A 56 13.61 16.02 2.49
CA ALA A 56 13.29 15.55 1.15
C ALA A 56 13.70 14.08 0.96
N ALA A 57 14.95 13.73 1.31
CA ALA A 57 15.44 12.36 1.21
C ALA A 57 14.57 11.35 2.01
N TRP A 58 14.14 11.72 3.22
CA TRP A 58 13.26 10.87 4.03
C TRP A 58 11.86 10.72 3.44
N LEU A 59 11.31 11.77 2.84
CA LEU A 59 10.02 11.70 2.16
C LEU A 59 10.10 10.82 0.90
N LEU A 60 11.17 10.94 0.12
CA LEU A 60 11.44 10.04 -1.01
C LEU A 60 11.53 8.58 -0.55
N LYS A 61 12.24 8.34 0.55
CA LYS A 61 12.33 6.99 1.13
C LYS A 61 10.96 6.50 1.61
N ALA A 62 10.17 7.35 2.25
CA ALA A 62 8.83 7.01 2.69
C ALA A 62 7.95 6.58 1.51
N ILE A 63 8.01 7.29 0.38
CA ILE A 63 7.27 6.93 -0.85
C ILE A 63 7.60 5.51 -1.30
N SER A 64 8.88 5.11 -1.31
CA SER A 64 9.29 3.74 -1.68
C SER A 64 8.75 2.65 -0.74
N CYS A 65 8.24 3.02 0.43
CA CYS A 65 7.70 2.12 1.44
C CYS A 65 6.17 2.23 1.58
N ILE A 66 5.50 2.99 0.69
CA ILE A 66 4.03 3.14 0.73
C ILE A 66 3.38 2.00 -0.05
N ASP A 67 2.43 1.31 0.58
CA ASP A 67 1.41 0.55 -0.14
C ASP A 67 0.29 1.51 -0.51
N LEU A 68 0.26 1.95 -1.76
CA LEU A 68 -0.69 2.96 -2.20
C LEU A 68 -2.09 2.34 -2.25
N THR A 69 -2.92 2.72 -1.28
CA THR A 69 -4.13 1.97 -0.93
C THR A 69 -5.38 2.68 -1.41
N THR A 70 -6.32 1.91 -1.99
CA THR A 70 -7.74 2.27 -2.04
C THR A 70 -8.57 1.07 -1.61
N LEU A 71 -9.40 1.28 -0.58
CA LEU A 71 -10.33 0.28 -0.06
C LEU A 71 -11.71 0.93 0.08
N SER A 72 -12.10 1.70 -0.95
CA SER A 72 -13.39 2.37 -0.99
C SER A 72 -14.46 1.43 -1.54
N GLY A 73 -15.66 1.48 -0.95
CA GLY A 73 -16.78 0.64 -1.39
C GLY A 73 -17.30 0.99 -2.79
N ASP A 74 -17.03 2.22 -3.27
CA ASP A 74 -17.41 2.75 -4.57
C ASP A 74 -16.25 2.77 -5.59
N ASP A 75 -15.17 2.03 -5.32
CA ASP A 75 -14.04 1.96 -6.23
C ASP A 75 -14.45 1.40 -7.60
N THR A 76 -14.05 2.11 -8.65
CA THR A 76 -14.27 1.73 -10.05
C THR A 76 -12.95 1.31 -10.70
N PRO A 77 -12.99 0.55 -11.81
CA PRO A 77 -11.78 0.22 -12.55
C PRO A 77 -10.94 1.44 -12.91
N GLY A 78 -11.56 2.55 -13.34
CA GLY A 78 -10.85 3.78 -13.71
C GLY A 78 -10.13 4.45 -12.53
N ASN A 79 -10.72 4.45 -11.34
CA ASN A 79 -10.04 4.97 -10.15
C ASN A 79 -8.84 4.11 -9.74
N VAL A 80 -8.96 2.79 -9.87
CA VAL A 80 -7.84 1.85 -9.62
C VAL A 80 -6.73 2.01 -10.67
N GLU A 81 -7.07 2.16 -11.94
CA GLU A 81 -6.07 2.43 -12.99
C GLU A 81 -5.32 3.74 -12.73
N ARG A 82 -6.02 4.79 -12.30
CA ARG A 82 -5.41 6.06 -11.88
C ARG A 82 -4.53 5.90 -10.64
N LEU A 83 -4.94 5.07 -9.67
CA LEU A 83 -4.13 4.73 -8.50
C LEU A 83 -2.84 4.03 -8.92
N CYS A 84 -2.91 3.03 -9.80
CA CYS A 84 -1.75 2.33 -10.35
C CYS A 84 -0.81 3.27 -11.10
N SER A 85 -1.34 4.19 -11.90
CA SER A 85 -0.52 5.22 -12.57
C SER A 85 0.20 6.11 -11.56
N LYS A 86 -0.46 6.50 -10.46
CA LYS A 86 0.16 7.27 -9.36
C LYS A 86 1.19 6.46 -8.57
N ALA A 87 1.01 5.14 -8.45
CA ALA A 87 1.98 4.25 -7.83
C ALA A 87 3.29 4.17 -8.65
N LEU A 88 3.16 4.15 -9.98
CA LEU A 88 4.30 4.16 -10.91
C LEU A 88 4.97 5.53 -11.04
N HIS A 89 4.22 6.62 -10.86
CA HIS A 89 4.69 7.99 -10.96
C HIS A 89 4.25 8.81 -9.73
N PRO A 90 4.81 8.52 -8.54
CA PRO A 90 4.36 9.12 -7.28
C PRO A 90 4.73 10.60 -7.13
N ILE A 91 5.68 11.08 -7.94
CA ILE A 91 6.18 12.46 -7.90
C ILE A 91 6.02 13.08 -9.28
N ARG A 92 5.75 14.39 -9.31
CA ARG A 92 5.68 15.13 -10.58
C ARG A 92 7.09 15.27 -11.19
N PRO A 93 7.23 15.19 -12.52
CA PRO A 93 8.54 15.27 -13.18
C PRO A 93 9.35 16.54 -12.86
N ASP A 94 8.69 17.69 -12.67
CA ASP A 94 9.36 18.93 -12.32
C ASP A 94 10.01 18.90 -10.92
N ILE A 95 9.41 18.15 -9.99
CA ILE A 95 9.94 17.94 -8.64
C ILE A 95 11.09 16.93 -8.68
N GLU A 96 10.96 15.86 -9.47
CA GLU A 96 12.06 14.89 -9.65
C GLU A 96 13.33 15.59 -10.16
N LYS A 97 13.16 16.48 -11.16
CA LYS A 97 14.23 17.31 -11.68
C LYS A 97 14.81 18.29 -10.68
N ALA A 98 13.96 18.96 -9.89
CA ALA A 98 14.42 19.87 -8.86
C ALA A 98 15.21 19.16 -7.75
N LEU A 99 14.96 17.87 -7.54
CA LEU A 99 15.62 17.02 -6.54
C LEU A 99 16.82 16.23 -7.10
N GLY A 100 17.01 16.20 -8.43
CA GLY A 100 18.11 15.46 -9.08
C GLY A 100 17.98 13.94 -8.95
N ILE A 101 16.75 13.42 -9.03
CA ILE A 101 16.43 12.00 -8.83
C ILE A 101 15.80 11.32 -10.05
N GLU A 102 15.90 11.94 -11.23
CA GLU A 102 15.26 11.43 -12.45
C GLU A 102 15.67 9.99 -12.79
N ASP A 103 16.92 9.62 -12.49
CA ASP A 103 17.47 8.28 -12.74
C ASP A 103 17.10 7.24 -11.66
N VAL A 104 16.45 7.66 -10.57
CA VAL A 104 16.08 6.76 -9.46
C VAL A 104 14.85 5.92 -9.80
N HIS A 105 14.03 6.36 -10.77
CA HIS A 105 12.77 5.70 -11.18
C HIS A 105 11.91 5.29 -9.98
N LEU A 106 11.65 6.26 -9.09
CA LEU A 106 10.94 6.03 -7.84
C LEU A 106 9.50 5.58 -8.10
N THR A 107 9.13 4.45 -7.50
CA THR A 107 7.75 3.95 -7.42
C THR A 107 7.33 3.82 -5.96
N THR A 108 6.04 3.60 -5.69
CA THR A 108 5.59 3.18 -4.36
C THR A 108 6.01 1.74 -4.07
N GLY A 109 5.82 1.25 -2.84
CA GLY A 109 6.15 -0.15 -2.49
C GLY A 109 5.19 -1.16 -3.12
N ALA A 110 3.89 -0.85 -3.12
CA ALA A 110 2.84 -1.70 -3.68
C ALA A 110 1.57 -0.91 -4.02
N VAL A 111 0.56 -1.60 -4.56
CA VAL A 111 -0.83 -1.11 -4.65
C VAL A 111 -1.75 -2.03 -3.85
N CYS A 112 -2.51 -1.47 -2.91
CA CYS A 112 -3.49 -2.22 -2.13
C CYS A 112 -4.91 -1.87 -2.59
N VAL A 113 -5.66 -2.88 -3.04
CA VAL A 113 -7.04 -2.75 -3.54
C VAL A 113 -7.93 -3.86 -2.96
N TYR A 114 -9.25 -3.68 -3.01
CA TYR A 114 -10.16 -4.79 -2.76
C TYR A 114 -9.96 -5.92 -3.77
N HIS A 115 -10.23 -7.15 -3.31
CA HIS A 115 -9.96 -8.39 -4.04
C HIS A 115 -10.61 -8.46 -5.43
N ASN A 116 -11.82 -7.92 -5.59
CA ASN A 116 -12.55 -7.85 -6.86
C ASN A 116 -11.85 -6.95 -7.90
N LEU A 117 -11.00 -6.03 -7.46
CA LEU A 117 -10.26 -5.08 -8.31
C LEU A 117 -8.81 -5.50 -8.56
N ILE A 118 -8.33 -6.59 -7.94
CA ILE A 118 -7.00 -7.15 -8.21
C ILE A 118 -6.78 -7.42 -9.71
N PRO A 119 -7.73 -7.99 -10.49
CA PRO A 119 -7.52 -8.18 -11.93
C PRO A 119 -7.27 -6.87 -12.68
N THR A 120 -7.99 -5.80 -12.31
CA THR A 120 -7.79 -4.46 -12.89
C THR A 120 -6.41 -3.91 -12.56
N ALA A 121 -6.02 -3.96 -11.28
CA ALA A 121 -4.71 -3.49 -10.83
C ALA A 121 -3.56 -4.26 -11.52
N LYS A 122 -3.65 -5.59 -11.60
CA LYS A 122 -2.67 -6.43 -12.31
C LYS A 122 -2.56 -6.11 -13.79
N LYS A 123 -3.67 -5.78 -14.44
CA LYS A 123 -3.68 -5.35 -15.84
C LYS A 123 -2.97 -4.00 -15.99
N ALA A 124 -3.28 -3.04 -15.13
CA ALA A 124 -2.71 -1.69 -15.16
C ALA A 124 -1.20 -1.68 -14.83
N LEU A 125 -0.74 -2.54 -13.93
CA LEU A 125 0.66 -2.65 -13.51
C LEU A 125 1.49 -3.63 -14.35
N ARG A 126 0.95 -4.16 -15.44
CA ARG A 126 1.63 -5.15 -16.29
C ARG A 126 2.96 -4.59 -16.79
N GLY A 127 4.05 -5.31 -16.53
CA GLY A 127 5.41 -4.93 -16.93
C GLY A 127 6.15 -4.07 -15.91
N SER A 128 5.50 -3.69 -14.81
CA SER A 128 6.17 -3.07 -13.66
C SER A 128 6.69 -4.12 -12.66
N SER A 129 7.52 -3.69 -11.72
CA SER A 129 7.99 -4.49 -10.58
C SER A 129 7.07 -4.42 -9.35
N LEU A 130 5.96 -3.66 -9.42
CA LEU A 130 5.06 -3.48 -8.29
C LEU A 130 4.21 -4.74 -8.05
N PRO A 131 4.13 -5.24 -6.80
CA PRO A 131 3.28 -6.36 -6.43
C PRO A 131 1.79 -6.03 -6.43
#